data_AF-A0AAD9AHH0-F1
#
_entry.id   AF-A0AAD9AHH0-F1
#
_cell.length_a   1.000
_cell.length_b   1.000
_cell.length_c   1.000
_cell.angle_alpha   90.00
_cell.angle_beta   90.00
_cell.angle_gamma   90.00
#
_symmetry.space_group_name_H-M   'P 1'
#
loop_
_entity.id
_entity.type
_entity.pdbx_description
1 polymer ?
#
loop_
_entity_poly.entity_id
_entity_poly.type
_entity_poly.pdbx_seq_one_letter_code
_entity_poly.pdbx_strand_id
1 'polypeptide(L)'
;MVRITSVLAVLAAVTSASALRCNIQVRNSVGGVVGSSCVDAGATGSVKSSQSGATINFKTSTSCGVDATGGLGPNESLSNGGNC
;
A
#
# COMPACT_ATOMS: atom_id res chain seq x y z
N MET A 1 -41.59 35.57 -7.77
CA MET A 1 -40.99 34.38 -8.40
C MET A 1 -39.49 34.64 -8.53
N VAL A 2 -38.69 34.24 -7.54
CA VAL A 2 -37.22 34.37 -7.57
C VAL A 2 -36.65 33.04 -7.09
N ARG A 3 -36.18 32.24 -8.04
CA ARG A 3 -35.46 31.00 -7.81
C ARG A 3 -34.00 31.33 -7.54
N ILE A 4 -33.60 31.24 -6.29
CA ILE A 4 -32.19 31.19 -5.93
C ILE A 4 -31.95 29.79 -5.39
N THR A 5 -31.90 28.83 -6.31
CA THR A 5 -31.23 27.55 -6.08
C THR A 5 -29.75 27.84 -5.97
N SER A 6 -29.31 28.28 -4.79
CA SER A 6 -27.89 28.32 -4.43
C SER A 6 -27.40 26.87 -4.41
N VAL A 7 -26.87 26.44 -5.54
CA VAL A 7 -26.07 25.24 -5.67
C VAL A 7 -24.82 25.50 -4.83
N LEU A 8 -24.84 25.08 -3.57
CA LEU A 8 -23.62 24.89 -2.81
C LEU A 8 -22.87 23.75 -3.51
N ALA A 9 -22.02 24.15 -4.47
CA ALA A 9 -21.02 23.28 -5.03
C ALA A 9 -20.13 22.84 -3.87
N VAL A 10 -20.37 21.62 -3.38
CA VAL A 10 -19.45 20.91 -2.52
C VAL A 10 -18.19 20.71 -3.36
N LEU A 11 -17.26 21.66 -3.26
CA LEU A 11 -15.86 21.43 -3.60
C LEU A 11 -15.38 20.38 -2.61
N ALA A 12 -15.60 19.11 -2.94
CA ALA A 12 -14.75 18.03 -2.47
C ALA A 12 -13.37 18.33 -3.07
N ALA A 13 -12.62 19.18 -2.37
CA ALA A 13 -11.19 19.25 -2.51
C ALA A 13 -10.71 17.85 -2.16
N VAL A 14 -10.60 17.01 -3.18
CA VAL A 14 -9.80 15.79 -3.14
C VAL A 14 -8.41 16.35 -2.94
N THR A 15 -8.02 16.51 -1.68
CA THR A 15 -6.64 16.79 -1.34
C THR A 15 -5.91 15.56 -1.80
N SER A 16 -5.41 15.60 -3.04
CA SER A 16 -4.24 14.85 -3.43
C SER A 16 -3.08 15.42 -2.62
N ALA A 17 -3.14 15.25 -1.29
CA ALA A 17 -1.94 15.04 -0.51
C ALA A 17 -1.25 13.93 -1.28
N SER A 18 -0.11 14.23 -1.90
CA SER A 18 0.72 13.27 -2.60
C SER A 18 0.84 12.07 -1.66
N ALA A 19 0.03 11.03 -1.90
CA ALA A 19 -0.05 9.93 -0.97
C ALA A 19 1.34 9.30 -1.06
N LEU A 20 2.08 9.34 0.04
CA LEU A 20 3.42 8.77 0.11
C LEU A 20 3.28 7.33 -0.37
N ARG A 21 3.92 6.92 -1.46
CA ARG A 21 3.69 5.59 -2.04
C ARG A 21 4.83 4.69 -1.62
N CYS A 22 4.48 3.62 -0.93
CA CYS A 22 5.41 2.72 -0.31
C CYS A 22 5.63 1.52 -1.24
N ASN A 23 6.88 1.26 -1.59
CA ASN A 23 7.27 0.03 -2.26
C ASN A 23 7.43 -1.08 -1.21
N ILE A 24 6.49 -1.99 -1.13
CA ILE A 24 6.54 -3.11 -0.20
C ILE A 24 7.15 -4.31 -0.89
N GLN A 25 8.25 -4.81 -0.33
CA GLN A 25 9.03 -5.92 -0.87
C GLN A 25 8.92 -7.13 0.04
N VAL A 26 8.70 -8.29 -0.56
CA VAL A 26 8.86 -9.59 0.08
C VAL A 26 10.28 -10.04 -0.16
N ARG A 27 11.01 -10.30 0.92
CA ARG A 27 12.38 -10.78 0.89
C ARG A 27 12.44 -12.21 1.39
N ASN A 28 13.28 -13.00 0.76
CA ASN A 28 13.59 -14.34 1.23
C ASN A 28 14.73 -14.34 2.27
N SER A 29 15.09 -15.53 2.76
CA SER A 29 16.14 -15.73 3.77
C SER A 29 17.48 -15.10 3.41
N VAL A 30 17.81 -15.03 2.12
CA VAL A 30 19.08 -14.46 1.62
C VAL A 30 18.98 -12.96 1.33
N GLY A 31 17.87 -12.31 1.71
CA GLY A 31 17.62 -10.89 1.50
C GLY A 31 17.21 -10.50 0.08
N GLY A 32 17.04 -11.48 -0.81
CA GLY A 32 16.61 -11.29 -2.20
C GLY A 32 15.12 -10.97 -2.29
N VAL A 33 14.76 -10.03 -3.17
CA VAL A 33 13.38 -9.60 -3.36
C VAL A 33 12.65 -10.59 -4.25
N VAL A 34 11.68 -11.30 -3.69
CA VAL A 34 10.89 -12.34 -4.36
C VAL A 34 9.48 -11.85 -4.72
N GLY A 35 9.16 -10.60 -4.39
CA GLY A 35 7.93 -9.93 -4.80
C GLY A 35 7.97 -8.47 -4.36
N SER A 36 7.30 -7.60 -5.11
CA SER A 36 7.16 -6.20 -4.73
C SER A 36 5.80 -5.65 -5.15
N SER A 37 5.27 -4.70 -4.40
CA SER A 37 4.01 -4.03 -4.72
C SER A 37 4.05 -2.58 -4.24
N CYS A 38 3.49 -1.68 -5.04
CA CYS A 38 3.42 -0.26 -4.74
C CYS A 38 2.02 0.10 -4.25
N VAL A 39 1.96 0.61 -3.02
CA VAL A 39 0.70 1.00 -2.38
C VAL A 39 0.82 2.37 -1.75
N ASP A 40 -0.30 3.06 -1.60
CA ASP A 40 -0.36 4.30 -0.84
C ASP A 40 -0.12 4.05 0.65
N ALA A 41 0.60 4.96 1.31
CA ALA A 41 0.88 4.88 2.74
C ALA A 41 -0.42 4.90 3.55
N GLY A 42 -0.60 3.91 4.42
CA GLY A 42 -1.84 3.72 5.18
C GLY A 42 -2.81 2.74 4.50
N ALA A 43 -2.55 2.32 3.26
CA ALA A 43 -3.38 1.36 2.54
C ALA A 43 -2.97 -0.09 2.82
N THR A 44 -3.92 -0.99 2.64
CA THR A 44 -3.68 -2.43 2.57
C THR A 44 -3.41 -2.85 1.13
N GLY A 45 -2.50 -3.81 0.95
CA GLY A 45 -2.16 -4.37 -0.34
C GLY A 45 -1.88 -5.85 -0.26
N SER A 46 -1.60 -6.42 -1.42
CA SER A 46 -1.14 -7.80 -1.54
C SER A 46 -0.01 -7.89 -2.55
N VAL A 47 0.86 -8.87 -2.34
CA VAL A 47 1.99 -9.17 -3.20
C VAL A 47 2.11 -10.67 -3.31
N LYS A 48 2.22 -11.17 -4.53
CA LYS A 48 2.46 -12.60 -4.75
C LYS A 48 3.96 -12.85 -4.68
N SER A 49 4.37 -13.76 -3.81
CA SER A 49 5.76 -14.21 -3.80
C SER A 49 6.02 -15.15 -4.98
N SER A 50 7.05 -14.86 -5.76
CA SER A 50 7.56 -15.75 -6.79
C SER A 50 8.28 -16.97 -6.22
N GLN A 51 8.67 -16.95 -4.94
CA GLN A 51 9.35 -18.08 -4.30
C GLN A 51 8.35 -19.11 -3.76
N SER A 52 7.42 -18.67 -2.90
CA SER A 52 6.45 -19.58 -2.28
C SER A 52 5.19 -19.76 -3.13
N GLY A 53 4.96 -18.88 -4.11
CA GLY A 53 3.70 -18.81 -4.84
C GLY A 53 2.53 -18.27 -4.01
N ALA A 54 2.75 -17.97 -2.72
CA ALA A 54 1.74 -17.47 -1.81
C ALA A 54 1.40 -16.00 -2.11
N THR A 55 0.18 -15.60 -1.78
CA THR A 55 -0.21 -14.19 -1.77
C THR A 55 -0.06 -13.67 -0.35
N ILE A 56 0.87 -12.74 -0.16
CA ILE A 56 1.12 -12.08 1.11
C ILE A 56 0.26 -10.84 1.16
N ASN A 57 -0.63 -10.78 2.13
CA ASN A 57 -1.40 -9.58 2.42
C ASN A 57 -0.65 -8.74 3.47
N PHE A 58 -0.65 -7.44 3.28
CA PHE A 58 0.04 -6.52 4.18
C PHE A 58 -0.76 -5.23 4.36
N LYS A 59 -0.51 -4.57 5.49
CA LYS A 59 -1.01 -3.23 5.77
C LYS A 59 0.17 -2.29 5.88
N THR A 60 0.08 -1.16 5.18
CA THR A 60 1.04 -0.07 5.36
C THR A 60 0.52 0.96 6.33
N SER A 61 1.43 1.62 7.03
CA SER A 61 1.17 2.80 7.85
C SER A 61 1.44 4.07 7.05
N THR A 62 0.99 5.22 7.55
CA THR A 62 1.22 6.55 6.93
C THR A 62 2.70 6.93 6.80
N SER A 63 3.59 6.27 7.55
CA SER A 63 5.05 6.38 7.48
C SER A 63 5.74 5.31 6.63
N CYS A 64 4.98 4.56 5.81
CA CYS A 64 5.45 3.38 5.09
C CYS A 64 5.99 2.24 5.98
N GLY A 65 5.61 2.20 7.26
CA GLY A 65 5.73 0.97 8.05
C GLY A 65 4.89 -0.14 7.41
N VAL A 66 5.39 -1.37 7.37
CA VAL A 66 4.68 -2.51 6.78
C VAL A 66 4.49 -3.59 7.81
N ASP A 67 3.27 -4.13 7.87
CA ASP A 67 2.92 -5.23 8.74
C ASP A 67 2.24 -6.33 7.94
N ALA A 68 2.64 -7.57 8.20
CA ALA A 68 2.13 -8.75 7.50
C ALA A 68 0.80 -9.16 8.12
N THR A 69 -0.30 -9.10 7.36
CA THR A 69 -1.60 -9.57 7.86
C THR A 69 -1.83 -11.05 7.60
N GLY A 70 -1.02 -11.67 6.71
CA GLY A 70 -1.00 -13.11 6.52
C GLY A 70 -0.29 -13.55 5.23
N GLY A 71 -0.04 -14.85 5.11
CA GLY A 71 0.47 -15.47 3.89
C GLY A 71 1.98 -15.46 3.72
N LEU A 72 2.76 -14.98 4.70
CA LEU A 72 4.22 -15.12 4.69
C LEU A 72 4.61 -16.60 4.69
N GLY A 73 5.33 -17.03 3.65
CA GLY A 73 5.91 -18.36 3.58
C GLY A 73 7.14 -18.53 4.47
N PRO A 74 7.66 -19.76 4.56
CA PRO A 74 8.83 -20.06 5.38
C PRO A 74 10.05 -19.29 4.87
N ASN A 75 10.69 -18.56 5.80
CA ASN A 75 11.84 -17.68 5.54
C ASN A 75 11.54 -16.49 4.62
N GLU A 76 10.29 -16.03 4.58
CA GLU A 76 9.91 -14.79 3.93
C GLU A 76 9.71 -13.68 4.96
N SER A 77 10.03 -12.47 4.58
CA SER A 77 9.88 -11.27 5.41
C SER A 77 9.40 -10.11 4.56
N LEU A 78 8.59 -9.23 5.14
CA LEU A 78 8.18 -7.99 4.51
C LEU A 78 9.14 -6.88 4.88
N SER A 79 9.44 -6.04 3.90
CA SER A 79 10.33 -4.89 4.10
C SER A 79 9.87 -3.73 3.25
N ASN A 80 10.03 -2.53 3.77
CA ASN A 80 9.84 -1.32 2.99
C ASN A 80 11.07 -1.09 2.09
N GLY A 81 10.83 -0.98 0.78
CA GLY A 81 11.81 -0.65 -0.25
C GLY A 81 11.99 0.85 -0.50
N GLY A 82 11.27 1.69 0.23
CA GLY A 82 11.27 3.13 0.05
C GLY A 82 10.08 3.61 -0.77
N ASN A 83 10.25 4.78 -1.39
CA ASN A 83 9.19 5.42 -2.15
C ASN A 83 9.06 4.84 -3.57
N CYS A 84 7.82 4.79 -4.06
CA CYS A 84 7.46 4.67 -5.47
C CYS A 84 6.29 5.64 -5.79
#